data_AF-A0A9E4PLR3-F1
#
_entry.id   AF-A0A9E4PLR3-F1
#
_cell.length_a   1.000
_cell.length_b   1.000
_cell.length_c   1.000
_cell.angle_alpha   90.00
_cell.angle_beta   90.00
_cell.angle_gamma   90.00
#
_symmetry.space_group_name_H-M   'P 1'
#
loop_
_entity.id
_entity.type
_entity.pdbx_description
1 polymer ?
#
loop_
_entity_poly.entity_id
_entity_poly.type
_entity_poly.pdbx_seq_one_letter_code
_entity_poly.pdbx_strand_id
1 'polypeptide(L)' 'MATPEPQEFPESRRVITIETDARTLEKMRKEGVTEDGFTVYCDEAERLGGDNSAPSPMRYLSLSLGF' A
#
# COMPACT_ATOMS: atom_id res chain seq x y z
N MET A 1 2.68 -11.13 14.39
CA MET A 1 4.09 -10.96 13.97
C MET A 1 4.89 -10.58 15.19
N ALA A 2 6.15 -11.02 15.29
CA ALA A 2 7.04 -10.57 16.35
C ALA A 2 7.42 -9.10 16.08
N THR A 3 7.37 -8.25 17.10
CA THR A 3 7.90 -6.89 17.03
C THR A 3 9.40 -6.97 16.74
N PRO A 4 9.91 -6.32 15.69
CA PRO A 4 11.34 -6.34 15.41
C PRO A 4 12.10 -5.68 16.56
N GLU A 5 13.29 -6.20 16.87
CA GLU A 5 14.15 -5.63 17.90
C GLU A 5 14.58 -4.20 17.51
N PRO A 6 14.77 -3.30 18.50
CA PRO A 6 15.21 -1.94 18.23
C PRO A 6 16.59 -1.95 17.56
N GLN A 7 16.68 -1.42 16.35
CA GLN A 7 17.94 -1.28 15.63
C GLN A 7 18.61 0.06 16.00
N GLU A 8 19.84 0.03 16.49
CA GLU A 8 20.60 1.26 16.78
C GLU A 8 20.99 1.96 15.47
N PHE A 9 20.78 3.28 15.42
CA PHE A 9 21.06 4.10 14.25
C PHE A 9 21.92 5.33 14.62
N PRO A 10 22.71 5.87 13.69
CA PRO A 10 23.54 7.06 13.93
C PRO A 10 22.70 8.30 14.27
N GLU A 11 23.25 9.22 15.08
CA GLU A 11 22.54 10.37 15.68
C GLU A 11 21.86 11.33 14.69
N SER A 12 22.27 11.35 13.42
CA SER A 12 21.67 12.19 12.38
C SER A 12 20.53 11.52 11.59
N ARG A 13 19.99 10.39 12.06
CA ARG A 13 18.95 9.63 11.34
C ARG A 13 17.56 9.91 11.90
N ARG A 14 16.61 10.23 11.01
CA ARG A 14 15.17 10.13 11.28
C ARG A 14 14.66 8.80 10.76
N VAL A 15 13.98 8.02 11.60
CA VAL A 15 13.29 6.79 11.20
C VAL A 15 11.80 7.13 11.05
N ILE A 16 11.22 6.75 9.93
CA ILE A 16 9.78 6.80 9.68
C ILE A 16 9.36 5.37 9.34
N THR A 17 8.53 4.77 10.17
CA THR A 17 7.92 3.47 9.91
C THR A 17 6.52 3.70 9.35
N ILE A 18 6.20 3.03 8.25
CA ILE A 18 4.87 3.05 7.63
C ILE A 18 4.39 1.61 7.58
N GLU A 19 3.30 1.31 8.30
CA GLU A 19 2.69 -0.02 8.33
C GLU A 19 1.30 0.04 7.69
N THR A 20 1.03 -0.92 6.81
CA THR A 20 -0.26 -1.07 6.13
C THR A 20 -0.57 -2.54 5.93
N ASP A 21 -1.82 -2.93 6.15
CA ASP A 21 -2.31 -4.25 5.80
C ASP A 21 -2.88 -4.23 4.39
N ALA A 22 -2.49 -5.20 3.56
CA ALA A 22 -3.02 -5.33 2.21
C ALA A 22 -3.49 -6.75 1.95
N ARG A 23 -4.67 -6.89 1.35
CA ARG A 23 -5.23 -8.18 0.93
C ARG A 23 -5.76 -8.13 -0.49
N THR A 24 -5.59 -9.25 -1.19
CA THR A 24 -6.25 -9.48 -2.47
C THR A 24 -7.66 -9.98 -2.20
N LEU A 25 -8.64 -9.37 -2.85
CA LEU A 25 -10.05 -9.77 -2.83
C LEU A 25 -10.30 -10.69 -4.03
N GLU A 26 -11.52 -10.68 -4.57
CA GLU A 26 -11.81 -11.43 -5.79
C GLU A 26 -11.10 -10.82 -7.01
N LYS A 27 -10.60 -11.70 -7.89
CA LYS A 27 -9.85 -11.36 -9.11
C LYS A 27 -8.63 -10.47 -8.82
N MET A 28 -8.58 -9.28 -9.42
CA MET A 28 -7.46 -8.35 -9.30
C MET A 28 -7.72 -7.20 -8.31
N ARG A 29 -8.89 -7.18 -7.66
CA ARG A 29 -9.23 -6.17 -6.67
C ARG A 29 -8.44 -6.40 -5.39
N LYS A 30 -7.93 -5.32 -4.79
CA LYS A 30 -7.18 -5.36 -3.54
C LYS A 30 -7.65 -4.23 -2.63
N GLU A 31 -7.54 -4.48 -1.35
CA GLU A 31 -7.83 -3.51 -0.29
C GLU A 31 -6.56 -3.33 0.53
N GLY A 32 -6.16 -2.07 0.74
CA GLY A 32 -5.11 -1.66 1.66
C GLY A 32 -5.71 -0.82 2.78
N VAL A 33 -5.29 -1.07 4.02
CA VAL A 33 -5.72 -0.33 5.21
C VAL A 33 -4.48 0.13 5.96
N THR A 34 -4.40 1.42 6.27
CA THR A 34 -3.35 2.00 7.12
C THR A 34 -3.69 1.82 8.60
N GLU A 35 -2.69 2.01 9.48
CA GLU A 35 -2.88 1.92 10.94
C GLU A 35 -3.98 2.87 11.48
N ASP A 36 -4.18 4.04 10.86
CA ASP A 36 -5.22 5.01 11.20
C ASP A 36 -6.59 4.74 10.54
N GLY A 37 -6.73 3.63 9.80
CA GLY A 37 -7.99 3.17 9.22
C GLY A 37 -8.32 3.76 7.85
N PHE A 38 -7.41 4.50 7.22
CA PHE A 38 -7.60 4.95 5.84
C PHE A 38 -7.53 3.76 4.88
N THR A 39 -8.59 3.61 4.06
CA THR A 39 -8.74 2.46 3.16
C THR A 39 -8.56 2.89 1.71
N VAL A 40 -7.72 2.15 0.99
CA VAL A 40 -7.54 2.27 -0.46
C VAL A 40 -7.98 0.98 -1.12
N TYR A 41 -8.74 1.12 -2.20
CA TYR A 41 -9.00 0.02 -3.12
C TYR A 41 -8.19 0.22 -4.39
N CYS A 42 -7.60 -0.84 -4.91
CA CYS A 42 -7.06 -0.86 -6.26
C CYS A 42 -7.57 -2.05 -7.05
N ASP A 43 -7.66 -1.87 -8.37
CA ASP A 43 -8.12 -2.90 -9.31
C ASP A 43 -7.47 -2.66 -10.67
N GLU A 44 -7.33 -3.72 -11.46
CA GLU A 44 -6.76 -3.62 -12.80
C GLU A 44 -7.86 -3.48 -13.85
N ALA A 45 -7.47 -3.04 -15.05
CA ALA A 45 -8.38 -3.01 -16.19
C ALA A 45 -8.78 -4.44 -16.63
N GLU A 46 -9.93 -4.57 -17.30
CA GLU A 46 -10.44 -5.84 -17.81
C GLU A 46 -9.43 -6.60 -18.70
N ARG A 47 -8.65 -5.88 -19.51
CA ARG A 47 -7.60 -6.48 -20.36
C ARG A 47 -6.48 -7.19 -19.59
N LEU A 48 -6.37 -6.92 -18.28
CA LEU A 48 -5.42 -7.54 -17.36
C LEU A 48 -6.11 -8.50 -16.38
N GLY A 49 -7.41 -8.75 -16.55
CA GLY A 49 -8.21 -9.65 -15.71
C GLY A 49 -8.82 -9.02 -14.45
N GLY A 50 -8.81 -7.68 -14.35
CA GLY A 50 -9.55 -6.97 -13.29
C GLY A 50 -10.94 -6.53 -13.74
N ASP A 51 -11.66 -5.84 -12.85
CA ASP A 51 -13.02 -5.35 -13.11
C ASP A 51 -13.07 -3.83 -13.36
N ASN A 52 -11.90 -3.17 -13.43
CA ASN A 52 -11.76 -1.72 -13.55
C ASN A 52 -12.59 -0.96 -12.50
N SER A 53 -12.81 -1.56 -11.32
CA SER A 53 -13.70 -1.06 -10.26
C SER A 53 -13.05 -0.02 -9.35
N ALA A 54 -11.73 0.14 -9.46
CA ALA A 54 -10.92 1.12 -8.73
C ALA A 54 -9.68 1.50 -9.57
N PRO A 55 -8.96 2.58 -9.24
CA PRO A 55 -7.70 2.92 -9.89
C PRO A 55 -6.67 1.78 -9.77
N SER A 56 -5.83 1.60 -10.80
CA SER A 56 -4.79 0.58 -10.75
C SER A 56 -3.68 0.93 -9.75
N PRO A 57 -2.99 -0.07 -9.19
CA PRO A 57 -1.85 0.16 -8.30
C PRO A 57 -0.82 1.15 -8.89
N MET A 58 -0.55 1.04 -10.19
CA MET A 58 0.38 1.93 -10.89
C MET A 58 -0.07 3.39 -10.91
N ARG A 59 -1.38 3.67 -10.92
CA ARG A 59 -1.89 5.04 -10.82
C ARG A 59 -1.57 5.65 -9.46
N TYR A 60 -1.77 4.91 -8.37
CA TYR A 60 -1.41 5.37 -7.03
C TYR A 60 0.10 5.62 -6.92
N LEU A 61 0.93 4.68 -7.39
CA LEU A 61 2.39 4.85 -7.40
C LEU A 61 2.83 6.07 -8.23
N SER A 62 2.22 6.30 -9.39
CA SER A 62 2.57 7.47 -10.22
C SER A 62 2.21 8.79 -9.55
N LEU A 63 1.09 8.83 -8.81
CA LEU A 63 0.66 10.01 -8.08
C LEU A 63 1.56 10.29 -6.88
N SER A 64 1.98 9.25 -6.13
CA SER A 64 2.86 9.39 -4.97
C SER A 64 4.29 9.86 -5.30
N LEU A 65 4.66 9.90 -6.58
CA LEU A 65 5.92 10.51 -7.04
C LEU A 65 5.74 11.99 -7.40
N GLY A 66 4.50 12.44 -7.64
CA GLY A 66 4.20 13.80 -8.10
C GLY A 66 3.90 14.80 -6.97
N PHE A 67 3.63 14.31 -5.76
CA PHE A 67 3.48 15.07 -4.51
C PHE A 67 4.31 14.41 -3.41
#